data_AF-A0A932XY94-F1
#
_entry.id   AF-A0A932XY94-F1
#
_cell.length_a   1.000
_cell.length_b   1.000
_cell.length_c   1.000
_cell.angle_alpha   90.00
_cell.angle_beta   90.00
_cell.angle_gamma   90.00
#
_symmetry.space_group_name_H-M   'P 1'
#
loop_
_entity.id
_entity.type
_entity.pdbx_description
1 polymer ?
#
loop_
_entity_poly.entity_id
_entity_poly.type
_entity_poly.pdbx_seq_one_letter_code
_entity_poly.pdbx_strand_id
1 'polypeptide(L)'
;EEVEHKISNKGVFFAGKLYRWGDLIRFWFAKRLSNELFVVETFQLPGRLELVISPEDKAKIREAVEEYIPYEEASPNFLDKSASWLAKRVPLED
;
A
#
# COMPACT_ATOMS: atom_id res chain seq x y z
N GLU A 1 2.43 10.61 18.56
CA GLU A 1 3.17 9.37 18.28
C GLU A 1 3.42 9.33 16.79
N GLU A 2 4.63 9.66 16.37
CA GLU A 2 5.03 9.69 14.95
C GLU A 2 5.38 8.26 14.58
N VAL A 3 4.52 7.59 13.80
CA VAL A 3 4.82 6.23 13.33
C VAL A 3 5.96 6.35 12.32
N GLU A 4 7.20 6.13 12.77
CA GLU A 4 8.39 6.09 11.91
C GLU A 4 8.26 4.94 10.89
N HIS A 5 7.69 5.25 9.74
CA HIS A 5 7.68 4.37 8.59
C HIS A 5 9.04 4.39 7.92
N LYS A 6 9.81 3.31 8.08
CA LYS A 6 11.19 3.23 7.58
C LYS A 6 11.31 2.22 6.45
N ILE A 7 11.72 2.69 5.27
CA ILE A 7 12.19 1.83 4.18
C ILE A 7 13.66 1.52 4.45
N SER A 8 14.05 0.25 4.36
CA SER A 8 15.41 -0.21 4.59
C SER A 8 15.82 -1.23 3.56
N ASN A 9 17.12 -1.51 3.45
CA ASN A 9 17.65 -2.57 2.60
C ASN A 9 17.12 -3.98 2.94
N LYS A 10 16.52 -4.18 4.13
CA LYS A 10 15.94 -5.45 4.55
C LYS A 10 14.44 -5.56 4.22
N GLY A 11 13.77 -4.45 3.93
CA GLY A 11 12.33 -4.40 3.77
C GLY A 11 11.69 -3.11 4.27
N VAL A 12 10.36 -3.13 4.36
CA VAL A 12 9.51 -2.01 4.80
C VAL A 12 9.11 -2.22 6.26
N PHE A 13 9.38 -1.23 7.10
CA PHE A 13 8.92 -1.22 8.49
C PHE A 13 7.54 -0.55 8.58
N PHE A 14 6.56 -1.29 9.09
CA PHE A 14 5.18 -0.84 9.21
C PHE A 14 4.58 -1.35 10.51
N ALA A 15 3.98 -0.45 11.31
CA ALA A 15 3.28 -0.76 12.56
C ALA A 15 4.09 -1.68 13.52
N GLY A 16 5.38 -1.39 13.71
CA GLY A 16 6.25 -2.17 14.60
C GLY A 16 6.75 -3.50 14.03
N LYS A 17 6.45 -3.81 12.76
CA LYS A 17 6.85 -5.04 12.08
C LYS A 17 7.67 -4.75 10.83
N LEU A 18 8.73 -5.55 10.62
CA LEU A 18 9.48 -5.57 9.38
C LEU A 18 8.85 -6.55 8.39
N TYR A 19 8.45 -6.04 7.23
CA TYR A 19 8.05 -6.82 6.07
C TYR A 19 9.24 -6.93 5.13
N ARG A 20 9.80 -8.14 5.00
CA ARG A 20 10.98 -8.34 4.15
C ARG A 20 10.59 -8.27 2.68
N TRP A 21 11.52 -7.86 1.83
CA TRP A 21 11.27 -7.75 0.38
C TRP A 21 10.68 -9.02 -0.24
N GLY A 22 11.12 -10.21 0.18
CA GLY A 22 10.57 -11.49 -0.31
C GLY A 22 9.12 -11.78 0.11
N ASP A 23 8.57 -11.03 1.08
CA ASP A 23 7.17 -11.13 1.52
C ASP A 23 6.27 -10.08 0.84
N LEU A 24 6.87 -9.20 0.01
CA LEU A 24 6.22 -8.11 -0.70
C LEU A 24 6.11 -8.46 -2.19
N ILE A 25 5.03 -8.02 -2.82
CA ILE A 25 4.66 -8.44 -4.17
C ILE A 25 4.94 -7.33 -5.18
N ARG A 26 4.40 -6.14 -4.90
CA ARG A 26 4.44 -4.97 -5.76
C ARG A 26 4.07 -3.73 -4.96
N PHE A 27 4.33 -2.56 -5.51
CA PHE A 27 3.95 -1.30 -4.90
C PHE A 27 3.38 -0.31 -5.92
N TRP A 28 2.61 0.65 -5.42
CA TRP A 28 2.15 1.80 -6.19
C TRP A 28 1.93 3.01 -5.30
N PHE A 29 1.72 4.17 -5.93
CA PHE A 29 1.27 5.36 -5.22
C PHE A 29 -0.21 5.56 -5.45
N ALA A 30 -0.94 5.89 -4.38
CA ALA A 30 -2.35 6.22 -4.44
C ALA A 30 -2.58 7.58 -3.77
N LYS A 31 -3.66 8.26 -4.15
CA LYS A 31 -4.11 9.46 -3.46
C LYS A 31 -5.44 9.19 -2.81
N ARG A 32 -5.54 9.43 -1.50
CA ARG A 32 -6.80 9.35 -0.76
C ARG A 32 -7.02 10.67 -0.04
N LEU A 33 -8.18 11.30 -0.30
CA LEU A 33 -8.50 12.63 0.19
C LEU A 33 -7.39 13.62 -0.21
N SER A 34 -6.62 14.12 0.77
CA SER A 34 -5.52 15.05 0.58
C SER A 34 -4.13 14.43 0.77
N ASN A 35 -4.05 13.14 1.09
CA ASN A 35 -2.80 12.45 1.41
C ASN A 35 -2.30 11.65 0.20
N GLU A 36 -0.99 11.76 -0.07
CA GLU A 36 -0.27 10.81 -0.92
C GLU A 36 0.03 9.55 -0.09
N LEU A 37 -0.22 8.40 -0.69
CA LEU A 37 -0.01 7.10 -0.10
C LEU A 37 1.01 6.31 -0.90
N PHE A 38 1.95 5.69 -0.19
CA PHE A 38 2.76 4.59 -0.69
C PHE A 38 2.10 3.28 -0.26
N VAL A 39 1.64 2.51 -1.24
CA VAL A 39 0.91 1.26 -1.01
C VAL A 39 1.77 0.08 -1.44
N VAL A 40 1.89 -0.90 -0.56
CA VAL A 40 2.66 -2.12 -0.79
C VAL A 40 1.77 -3.34 -0.61
N GLU A 41 1.71 -4.21 -1.61
CA GLU A 41 0.97 -5.47 -1.53
C GLU A 41 1.85 -6.58 -0.95
N THR A 42 1.29 -7.41 -0.07
CA THR A 42 1.99 -8.49 0.63
C THR A 42 1.11 -9.73 0.72
N PHE A 43 1.73 -10.92 0.77
CA PHE A 43 1.02 -12.19 1.04
C PHE A 43 0.52 -12.31 2.49
N GLN A 44 1.01 -11.46 3.40
CA GLN A 44 0.64 -11.50 4.81
C GLN A 44 -0.58 -10.61 5.08
N LEU A 45 -1.42 -10.98 6.06
CA LEU A 45 -2.48 -10.07 6.53
C LEU A 45 -1.87 -8.74 7.00
N PRO A 46 -2.48 -7.58 6.69
CA PRO A 46 -3.81 -7.37 6.07
C PRO A 46 -3.86 -7.41 4.53
N GLY A 47 -2.80 -7.85 3.84
CA GLY A 47 -2.71 -7.98 2.39
C GLY A 47 -2.15 -6.75 1.69
N ARG A 48 -2.29 -5.56 2.31
CA ARG A 48 -1.71 -4.29 1.84
C ARG A 48 -1.25 -3.44 3.00
N LEU A 49 -0.12 -2.77 2.82
CA LEU A 49 0.41 -1.74 3.73
C LEU A 49 0.19 -0.39 3.06
N GLU A 50 -0.49 0.53 3.74
CA GLU A 50 -0.75 1.90 3.25
C GLU A 50 -0.01 2.89 4.14
N LEU A 51 1.00 3.57 3.59
CA LEU A 51 1.84 4.52 4.29
C LEU A 51 1.54 5.93 3.78
N VAL A 52 1.29 6.88 4.68
CA VAL A 52 1.21 8.29 4.30
C VAL A 52 2.62 8.81 4.03
N ILE A 53 2.80 9.45 2.88
CA ILE A 53 4.09 10.00 2.46
C ILE A 53 3.93 11.47 2.09
N SER A 54 5.03 12.22 2.20
CA SER A 54 5.10 13.54 1.61
C SER A 54 5.22 13.41 0.08
N PRO A 55 4.54 14.27 -0.71
CA PRO A 55 4.62 14.22 -2.17
C PRO A 55 6.04 14.40 -2.71
N GLU A 56 6.89 15.16 -2.00
CA GLU A 56 8.30 15.37 -2.35
C GLU A 56 9.16 14.09 -2.25
N ASP A 57 8.81 13.17 -1.35
CA ASP A 57 9.56 11.92 -1.14
C ASP A 57 9.21 10.84 -2.16
N LYS A 58 8.15 11.02 -2.96
CA LYS A 58 7.64 10.01 -3.89
C LYS A 58 8.68 9.49 -4.87
N ALA A 59 9.49 10.38 -5.46
CA ALA A 59 10.55 10.00 -6.39
C ALA A 59 11.62 9.14 -5.69
N LYS A 60 12.11 9.62 -4.55
CA LYS A 60 13.11 8.92 -3.73
C LYS A 60 12.62 7.55 -3.25
N ILE A 61 11.36 7.45 -2.82
CA ILE A 61 10.75 6.20 -2.39
C ILE A 61 10.66 5.22 -3.55
N ARG A 62 10.25 5.70 -4.74
CA ARG A 62 10.15 4.87 -5.93
C ARG A 62 11.51 4.26 -6.28
N GLU A 63 12.54 5.09 -6.41
CA GLU A 63 13.90 4.66 -6.73
C GLU A 63 14.42 3.63 -5.70
N ALA A 64 14.16 3.84 -4.41
CA ALA A 64 14.61 2.95 -3.35
C ALA A 64 13.87 1.61 -3.29
N VAL A 65 12.67 1.50 -3.88
CA VAL A 65 11.79 0.32 -3.77
C VAL A 65 11.76 -0.47 -5.08
N GLU A 66 11.88 0.20 -6.23
CA GLU A 66 11.81 -0.44 -7.56
C GLU A 66 12.95 -1.42 -7.84
N GLU A 67 14.06 -1.32 -7.09
CA GLU A 67 15.14 -2.31 -7.12
C GLU A 67 14.73 -3.67 -6.51
N TYR A 68 13.69 -3.69 -5.64
CA TYR A 68 13.32 -4.87 -4.87
C TYR A 68 11.99 -5.49 -5.31
N ILE A 69 11.01 -4.67 -5.64
CA ILE A 69 9.66 -5.10 -6.04
C ILE A 69 9.13 -4.20 -7.17
N PRO A 70 8.31 -4.72 -8.10
CA PRO A 70 7.83 -3.95 -9.24
C PRO A 70 6.87 -2.82 -8.85
N TYR A 71 6.98 -1.70 -9.56
CA TYR A 71 6.00 -0.62 -9.53
C TYR A 71 4.82 -0.96 -10.47
N GLU A 72 3.66 -1.26 -9.90
CA GLU A 72 2.47 -1.68 -10.64
C GLU A 72 1.23 -1.04 -10.03
N GLU A 73 0.56 -0.16 -10.80
CA GLU A 73 -0.71 0.43 -10.37
C GLU A 73 -1.73 -0.67 -10.07
N ALA A 74 -2.30 -0.66 -8.86
CA ALA A 74 -3.37 -1.60 -8.53
C ALA A 74 -4.52 -1.41 -9.52
N SER A 75 -4.78 -2.43 -10.35
CA SER A 75 -5.83 -2.36 -11.35
C SER A 75 -7.13 -1.89 -10.68
N PRO A 76 -7.84 -0.89 -11.23
CA PRO A 76 -9.07 -0.36 -10.64
C PRO A 76 -10.07 -1.47 -10.29
N ASN A 77 -10.04 -2.57 -11.07
CA ASN A 77 -10.84 -3.78 -10.89
C ASN A 77 -10.79 -4.45 -9.50
N PHE A 78 -9.74 -4.30 -8.68
CA PHE A 78 -9.70 -5.00 -7.38
C PHE A 78 -10.40 -4.22 -6.26
N LEU A 79 -10.27 -2.89 -6.22
CA LEU A 79 -11.02 -2.04 -5.29
C LEU A 79 -12.50 -1.97 -5.69
N ASP A 80 -12.77 -1.83 -6.99
CA ASP A 80 -14.13 -1.74 -7.53
C ASP A 80 -14.95 -3.02 -7.25
N LYS A 81 -14.32 -4.18 -7.36
CA LYS A 81 -14.95 -5.48 -7.05
C LYS A 81 -15.27 -5.68 -5.57
N SER A 82 -14.43 -5.17 -4.66
CA SER A 82 -14.67 -5.32 -3.21
C SER A 82 -15.75 -4.36 -2.71
N ALA A 83 -15.79 -3.13 -3.25
CA ALA A 83 -16.89 -2.19 -3.02
C ALA A 83 -18.23 -2.73 -3.57
N SER A 84 -18.23 -3.27 -4.79
CA SER A 84 -19.43 -3.90 -5.38
C SER A 84 -19.88 -5.16 -4.65
N TRP A 85 -18.96 -6.00 -4.15
CA TRP A 85 -19.32 -7.20 -3.37
C TRP A 85 -19.95 -6.84 -2.01
N LEU A 86 -19.42 -5.81 -1.32
CA LEU A 86 -20.00 -5.30 -0.07
C LEU A 86 -21.37 -4.68 -0.31
N ALA A 87 -21.52 -3.82 -1.32
CA ALA A 87 -22.80 -3.20 -1.68
C ALA A 87 -23.86 -4.24 -2.08
N LYS A 88 -23.46 -5.35 -2.70
CA LYS A 88 -24.38 -6.43 -3.10
C LYS A 88 -24.80 -7.34 -1.94
N ARG A 89 -24.13 -7.28 -0.77
CA ARG A 89 -24.36 -8.17 0.37
C ARG A 89 -24.97 -7.47 1.60
N VAL A 90 -25.06 -6.14 1.58
CA VAL A 90 -25.80 -5.35 2.56
C VAL A 90 -27.16 -4.99 1.95
N PRO A 91 -28.29 -5.56 2.41
CA PRO A 91 -29.59 -5.03 2.05
C PRO A 91 -29.72 -3.65 2.71
N LEU A 92 -29.70 -2.60 1.90
CA LEU A 92 -30.20 -1.30 2.34
C LEU A 92 -31.73 -1.40 2.24
N GLU A 93 -32.35 -1.77 3.36
CA GLU A 93 -33.78 -1.68 3.56
C GLU A 93 -34.18 -0.20 3.62
N ASP A 94 -35.13 0.20 2.77
CA ASP A 94 -36.16 1.19 3.08
C ASP A 94 -37.51 0.56 2.73
#